data_AF-A0A7W7R235-F1
#
_entry.id   AF-A0A7W7R235-F1
#
_cell.length_a   1.000
_cell.length_b   1.000
_cell.length_c   1.000
_cell.angle_alpha   90.00
_cell.angle_beta   90.00
_cell.angle_gamma   90.00
#
_symmetry.space_group_name_H-M   'P 1'
#
loop_
_entity.id
_entity.type
_entity.pdbx_description
1 polymer ?
#
loop_
_entity_poly.entity_id
_entity_poly.type
_entity_poly.pdbx_seq_one_letter_code
_entity_poly.pdbx_strand_id
1 'polypeptide(L)'
;MHKLAKLTDQERRRLINDFIDEAFEGLDVGPEFVAKMRAAMPELPHDPTPGQSDAWVELAELVQDPAFRAGVRKAAAYQAKDRALGAGEDVAANQALVDLVLSRAGAALAAGISPVAAVAAPVLDELAGAFAEFFGRPDGPEFRAWLLERMENGNDPRYERYWQLIGQINGWPAQPALGPAFGWLTEALRAG
;
A
#
# COMPACT_ATOMS: atom_id res chain seq x y z
N MET A 1 -5.21 19.90 22.61
CA MET A 1 -4.98 20.53 21.29
C MET A 1 -3.61 20.12 20.80
N HIS A 2 -3.53 19.26 19.77
CA HIS A 2 -2.26 18.75 19.23
C HIS A 2 -1.44 19.89 18.60
N LYS A 3 -0.15 19.98 18.94
CA LYS A 3 0.81 20.94 18.40
C LYS A 3 0.89 20.87 16.85
N LEU A 4 0.60 19.70 16.29
CA LEU A 4 0.60 19.40 14.85
C LEU A 4 -0.52 20.10 14.06
N ALA A 5 -1.64 20.42 14.70
CA ALA A 5 -2.75 21.15 14.06
C ALA A 5 -2.40 22.63 13.78
N LYS A 6 -1.42 23.19 14.50
CA LYS A 6 -1.03 24.61 14.41
C LYS A 6 0.15 24.88 13.46
N LEU A 7 0.66 23.86 12.77
CA LEU A 7 1.73 24.03 11.79
C LEU A 7 1.26 24.95 10.66
N THR A 8 2.12 25.87 10.24
CA THR A 8 1.96 26.67 9.03
C THR A 8 2.00 25.79 7.79
N ASP A 9 1.41 26.22 6.68
CA ASP A 9 1.42 25.45 5.42
C ASP A 9 2.85 25.11 4.95
N GLN A 10 3.80 25.99 5.23
CA GLN A 10 5.21 25.75 4.94
C GLN A 10 5.78 24.61 5.80
N GLU A 11 5.49 24.58 7.10
CA GLU A 11 5.92 23.51 8.00
C GLU A 11 5.26 22.18 7.66
N ARG A 12 3.97 22.20 7.28
CA ARG A 12 3.22 21.03 6.80
C ARG A 12 3.87 20.43 5.56
N ARG A 13 4.14 21.26 4.54
CA ARG A 13 4.81 20.83 3.31
C ARG A 13 6.21 20.30 3.57
N ARG A 14 6.97 20.96 4.45
CA ARG A 14 8.31 20.52 4.83
C ARG A 14 8.29 19.14 5.48
N LEU A 15 7.38 18.89 6.42
CA LEU A 15 7.26 17.59 7.10
C LEU A 15 7.06 16.43 6.12
N ILE A 16 6.19 16.62 5.12
CA ILE A 16 5.89 15.58 4.12
C ILE A 16 7.05 15.41 3.13
N ASN A 17 7.68 16.51 2.70
CA ASN A 17 8.86 16.44 1.83
C ASN A 17 10.03 15.72 2.53
N ASP A 18 10.32 16.07 3.79
CA ASP A 18 11.37 15.42 4.59
C ASP A 18 11.08 13.91 4.78
N PHE A 19 9.80 13.52 4.84
CA PHE A 19 9.40 12.11 4.82
C PHE A 19 9.67 11.43 3.48
N ILE A 20 9.23 12.02 2.37
CA ILE A 20 9.42 11.46 1.03
C ILE A 20 10.92 11.33 0.73
N ASP A 21 11.70 12.37 1.01
CA ASP A 21 13.13 12.41 0.73
C ASP A 21 13.86 11.29 1.49
N GLU A 22 13.66 11.15 2.81
CA GLU A 22 14.32 10.10 3.61
C GLU A 22 13.84 8.68 3.24
N ALA A 23 12.53 8.51 2.98
CA ALA A 23 11.96 7.21 2.66
C ALA A 23 12.50 6.65 1.34
N PHE A 24 12.80 7.52 0.37
CA PHE A 24 13.21 7.12 -0.98
C PHE A 24 14.66 7.49 -1.32
N GLU A 25 15.42 8.10 -0.40
CA GLU A 25 16.83 8.44 -0.61
C GLU A 25 17.64 7.21 -1.05
N GLY A 26 18.27 7.32 -2.22
CA GLY A 26 19.13 6.28 -2.80
C GLY A 26 18.39 5.09 -3.42
N LEU A 27 17.05 5.13 -3.54
CA LEU A 27 16.26 4.08 -4.16
C LEU A 27 15.80 4.50 -5.56
N ASP A 28 15.97 3.60 -6.54
CA ASP A 28 15.35 3.76 -7.87
C ASP A 28 13.88 3.34 -7.81
N VAL A 29 13.05 4.24 -7.29
CA VAL A 29 11.60 4.07 -7.27
C VAL A 29 10.92 4.55 -8.55
N GLY A 30 11.69 4.89 -9.59
CA GLY A 30 11.20 5.38 -10.88
C GLY A 30 10.52 6.76 -10.84
N PRO A 31 10.54 7.50 -11.95
CA PRO A 31 10.07 8.90 -12.01
C PRO A 31 8.57 9.04 -11.78
N GLU A 32 7.76 8.07 -12.20
CA GLU A 32 6.30 8.12 -12.08
C GLU A 32 5.83 8.08 -10.62
N PHE A 33 6.48 7.28 -9.79
CA PHE A 33 6.15 7.17 -8.37
C PHE A 33 6.48 8.47 -7.63
N VAL A 34 7.65 9.06 -7.91
CA VAL A 34 8.04 10.37 -7.34
C VAL A 34 7.06 11.45 -7.80
N ALA A 35 6.66 11.46 -9.06
CA ALA A 35 5.66 12.39 -9.58
C ALA A 35 4.30 12.21 -8.90
N LYS A 36 3.85 10.96 -8.71
CA LYS A 36 2.62 10.64 -7.99
C LYS A 36 2.65 11.13 -6.54
N MET A 37 3.76 10.92 -5.83
CA MET A 37 3.94 11.39 -4.45
C MET A 37 3.90 12.91 -4.35
N ARG A 38 4.53 13.63 -5.29
CA ARG A 38 4.46 15.11 -5.35
C ARG A 38 3.07 15.62 -5.74
N ALA A 39 2.38 14.95 -6.65
CA ALA A 39 1.02 15.31 -7.05
C ALA A 39 0.01 15.06 -5.92
N ALA A 40 0.32 14.14 -5.01
CA ALA A 40 -0.51 13.78 -3.88
C ALA A 40 -0.12 14.48 -2.56
N MET A 41 0.57 15.61 -2.64
CA MET A 41 0.88 16.39 -1.45
C MET A 41 -0.41 16.77 -0.71
N PRO A 42 -0.48 16.58 0.61
CA PRO A 42 -1.63 16.98 1.40
C PRO A 42 -1.70 18.51 1.47
N GLU A 43 -2.79 19.08 0.96
CA GLU A 43 -3.07 20.51 0.99
C GLU A 43 -4.28 20.76 1.88
N LEU A 44 -4.02 21.09 3.14
CA LEU A 44 -5.08 21.45 4.07
C LEU A 44 -5.68 22.81 3.66
N PRO A 45 -6.99 22.93 3.43
CA PRO A 45 -7.61 24.20 3.07
C PRO A 45 -7.52 25.21 4.21
N HIS A 46 -7.65 26.51 3.89
CA HIS A 46 -7.59 27.60 4.87
C HIS A 46 -8.66 27.48 5.98
N ASP A 47 -9.84 26.97 5.64
CA ASP A 47 -10.92 26.68 6.59
C ASP A 47 -11.22 25.17 6.55
N PRO A 48 -10.41 24.34 7.26
CA PRO A 48 -10.57 22.90 7.22
C PRO A 48 -11.75 22.45 8.07
N THR A 49 -12.46 21.43 7.59
CA THR A 49 -13.43 20.72 8.42
C THR A 49 -12.71 20.06 9.62
N PRO A 50 -13.43 19.75 10.72
CA PRO A 50 -12.85 18.99 11.83
C PRO A 50 -12.19 17.68 11.36
N GLY A 51 -12.86 16.95 10.45
CA GLY A 51 -12.32 15.71 9.90
C GLY A 51 -11.04 15.89 9.08
N GLN A 52 -10.88 16.98 8.33
CA GLN A 52 -9.63 17.29 7.63
C GLN A 52 -8.50 17.66 8.60
N SER A 53 -8.83 18.39 9.67
CA SER A 53 -7.86 18.75 10.71
C SER A 53 -7.37 17.52 11.48
N ASP A 54 -8.28 16.62 11.83
CA ASP A 54 -7.95 15.36 12.49
C ASP A 54 -7.12 14.45 11.58
N ALA A 55 -7.50 14.34 10.30
CA ALA A 55 -6.73 13.59 9.30
C ALA A 55 -5.31 14.15 9.11
N TRP A 56 -5.14 15.47 9.16
CA TRP A 56 -3.83 16.10 9.11
C TRP A 56 -2.98 15.73 10.34
N VAL A 57 -3.55 15.77 11.54
CA VAL A 57 -2.82 15.41 12.78
C VAL A 57 -2.38 13.96 12.71
N GLU A 58 -3.27 13.05 12.32
CA GLU A 58 -2.96 11.63 12.18
C GLU A 58 -1.90 11.37 11.11
N LEU A 59 -1.98 12.04 9.96
CA LEU A 59 -0.97 11.95 8.91
C LEU A 59 0.39 12.41 9.42
N ALA A 60 0.42 13.54 10.13
CA ALA A 60 1.65 14.08 10.70
C ALA A 60 2.27 13.13 11.74
N GLU A 61 1.47 12.48 12.57
CA GLU A 61 1.94 11.46 13.51
C GLU A 61 2.50 10.23 12.78
N LEU A 62 1.78 9.76 11.75
CA LEU A 62 2.17 8.60 10.96
C LEU A 62 3.51 8.81 10.23
N VAL A 63 3.71 9.94 9.56
CA VAL A 63 4.97 10.21 8.83
C VAL A 63 6.17 10.44 9.77
N GLN A 64 5.92 10.76 11.04
CA GLN A 64 6.95 10.88 12.08
C GLN A 64 7.25 9.54 12.78
N ASP A 65 6.42 8.50 12.61
CA ASP A 65 6.65 7.18 13.18
C ASP A 65 7.86 6.49 12.51
N PRO A 66 8.96 6.23 13.25
CA PRO A 66 10.14 5.56 12.70
C PRO A 66 9.84 4.17 12.13
N ALA A 67 8.90 3.43 12.72
CA ALA A 67 8.53 2.09 12.25
C ALA A 67 7.76 2.16 10.93
N PHE A 68 6.95 3.20 10.73
CA PHE A 68 6.29 3.44 9.45
C PHE A 68 7.30 3.85 8.37
N ARG A 69 8.21 4.78 8.66
CA ARG A 69 9.29 5.20 7.74
C ARG A 69 10.15 4.01 7.30
N ALA A 70 10.54 3.15 8.24
CA ALA A 70 11.30 1.93 7.94
C ALA A 70 10.51 0.95 7.05
N GLY A 71 9.21 0.79 7.30
CA GLY A 71 8.32 -0.03 6.48
C GLY A 71 8.21 0.49 5.04
N VAL A 72 7.97 1.79 4.86
CA VAL A 72 7.89 2.43 3.53
C VAL A 72 9.21 2.27 2.77
N ARG A 73 10.35 2.51 3.43
CA ARG A 73 11.67 2.32 2.81
C ARG A 73 11.92 0.87 2.39
N LYS A 74 11.51 -0.10 3.22
CA LYS A 74 11.63 -1.53 2.90
C LYS A 74 10.79 -1.91 1.68
N ALA A 75 9.53 -1.48 1.64
CA ALA A 75 8.65 -1.71 0.51
C ALA A 75 9.17 -1.05 -0.78
N ALA A 76 9.69 0.17 -0.67
CA ALA A 76 10.30 0.89 -1.78
C ALA A 76 11.56 0.19 -2.32
N ALA A 77 12.44 -0.28 -1.44
CA ALA A 77 13.63 -1.02 -1.81
C ALA A 77 13.29 -2.35 -2.49
N TYR A 78 12.22 -3.02 -2.03
CA TYR A 78 11.72 -4.23 -2.64
C TYR A 78 11.19 -3.97 -4.06
N GLN A 79 10.39 -2.92 -4.24
CA GLN A 79 9.92 -2.50 -5.57
C GLN A 79 11.05 -2.07 -6.51
N ALA A 80 12.08 -1.40 -6.00
CA ALA A 80 13.26 -1.02 -6.78
C ALA A 80 14.03 -2.27 -7.24
N LYS A 81 14.18 -3.27 -6.36
CA LYS A 81 14.81 -4.55 -6.69
C LYS A 81 14.00 -5.32 -7.75
N ASP A 82 12.67 -5.35 -7.63
CA ASP A 82 11.81 -6.00 -8.62
C ASP A 82 11.92 -5.35 -10.00
N ARG A 83 11.93 -4.01 -10.06
CA ARG A 83 12.14 -3.27 -11.31
C ARG A 83 13.49 -3.54 -11.94
N ALA A 84 14.55 -3.61 -11.14
CA ALA A 84 15.87 -4.00 -11.63
C ALA A 84 15.91 -5.43 -12.23
N LEU A 85 14.93 -6.27 -11.87
CA LEU A 85 14.73 -7.62 -12.41
C LEU A 85 13.71 -7.66 -13.57
N GLY A 86 13.22 -6.51 -14.05
CA GLY A 86 12.24 -6.40 -15.14
C GLY A 86 10.79 -6.68 -14.72
N ALA A 87 10.52 -6.90 -13.43
CA ALA A 87 9.16 -7.06 -12.92
C ALA A 87 8.51 -5.67 -12.70
N GLY A 88 7.33 -5.45 -13.30
CA GLY A 88 6.54 -4.22 -13.11
C GLY A 88 6.69 -3.14 -14.18
N GLU A 89 7.24 -3.45 -15.36
CA GLU A 89 7.21 -2.53 -16.52
C GLU A 89 5.79 -2.41 -17.13
N ASP A 90 4.96 -3.44 -16.98
CA ASP A 90 3.57 -3.44 -17.44
C ASP A 90 2.61 -2.99 -16.31
N VAL A 91 2.38 -1.68 -16.29
CA VAL A 91 1.44 -1.02 -15.35
C VAL A 91 0.03 -1.59 -15.48
N ALA A 92 -0.41 -1.96 -16.69
CA ALA A 92 -1.75 -2.47 -16.93
C ALA A 92 -1.91 -3.89 -16.37
N ALA A 93 -0.91 -4.75 -16.57
CA ALA A 93 -0.88 -6.09 -15.99
C ALA A 93 -0.86 -6.04 -14.46
N ASN A 94 -0.09 -5.12 -13.87
CA ASN A 94 -0.09 -4.93 -12.42
C ASN A 94 -1.46 -4.47 -11.89
N GLN A 95 -2.13 -3.55 -12.58
CA GLN A 95 -3.48 -3.11 -12.19
C GLN A 95 -4.50 -4.26 -12.28
N ALA A 96 -4.46 -5.04 -13.36
CA ALA A 96 -5.35 -6.19 -13.53
C ALA A 96 -5.17 -7.24 -12.42
N LEU A 97 -3.94 -7.45 -11.97
CA LEU A 97 -3.64 -8.36 -10.86
C LEU A 97 -4.20 -7.84 -9.52
N VAL A 98 -4.08 -6.55 -9.25
CA VAL A 98 -4.70 -5.92 -8.07
C VAL A 98 -6.23 -6.04 -8.12
N ASP A 99 -6.84 -5.77 -9.26
CA ASP A 99 -8.29 -5.85 -9.44
C ASP A 99 -8.80 -7.29 -9.23
N LEU A 100 -8.03 -8.28 -9.68
CA LEU A 100 -8.33 -9.69 -9.44
C LEU A 100 -8.31 -10.03 -7.95
N VAL A 101 -7.28 -9.60 -7.21
CA VAL A 101 -7.20 -9.79 -5.75
C VAL A 101 -8.41 -9.16 -5.07
N LEU A 102 -8.73 -7.91 -5.40
CA LEU A 102 -9.87 -7.20 -4.81
C LEU A 102 -11.20 -7.91 -5.09
N SER A 103 -11.39 -8.39 -6.31
CA SER A 103 -12.59 -9.12 -6.69
C SER A 103 -12.72 -10.44 -5.93
N ARG A 104 -11.66 -11.26 -5.92
CA ARG A 104 -11.70 -12.62 -5.37
C ARG A 104 -11.66 -12.66 -3.86
N ALA A 105 -10.67 -12.00 -3.26
CA ALA A 105 -10.57 -11.94 -1.80
C ALA A 105 -11.71 -11.10 -1.21
N GLY A 106 -12.13 -10.03 -1.90
CA GLY A 106 -13.30 -9.25 -1.50
C GLY A 106 -14.60 -10.06 -1.50
N ALA A 107 -14.83 -10.89 -2.53
CA ALA A 107 -15.98 -11.80 -2.58
C ALA A 107 -15.92 -12.87 -1.47
N ALA A 108 -14.73 -13.43 -1.20
CA ALA A 108 -14.55 -14.39 -0.11
C ALA A 108 -14.86 -13.77 1.26
N LEU A 109 -14.37 -12.55 1.50
CA LEU A 109 -14.68 -11.77 2.70
C LEU A 109 -16.17 -11.48 2.84
N ALA A 110 -16.82 -11.01 1.76
CA ALA A 110 -18.26 -10.72 1.75
C ALA A 110 -19.11 -11.98 2.02
N ALA A 111 -18.63 -13.15 1.60
CA ALA A 111 -19.24 -14.44 1.89
C ALA A 111 -18.88 -15.01 3.28
N GLY A 112 -18.06 -14.30 4.08
CA GLY A 112 -17.63 -14.77 5.40
C GLY A 112 -16.69 -15.97 5.35
N ILE A 113 -16.00 -16.20 4.22
CA ILE A 113 -15.08 -17.31 4.05
C ILE A 113 -13.78 -17.00 4.80
N SER A 114 -13.47 -17.83 5.79
CA SER A 114 -12.20 -17.75 6.49
C SER A 114 -11.04 -18.12 5.55
N PRO A 115 -9.94 -17.34 5.53
CA PRO A 115 -8.79 -17.60 4.65
C PRO A 115 -8.09 -18.93 4.94
N VAL A 116 -8.28 -19.50 6.13
CA VAL A 116 -7.68 -20.79 6.55
C VAL A 116 -8.62 -21.97 6.36
N ALA A 117 -9.83 -21.75 5.84
CA ALA A 117 -10.78 -22.84 5.60
C ALA A 117 -10.45 -23.56 4.29
N ALA A 118 -10.73 -24.87 4.22
CA ALA A 118 -10.52 -25.64 2.99
C ALA A 118 -11.27 -25.07 1.77
N VAL A 119 -12.41 -24.40 1.99
CA VAL A 119 -13.19 -23.72 0.93
C VAL A 119 -12.47 -22.48 0.36
N ALA A 120 -11.46 -21.95 1.04
CA ALA A 120 -10.62 -20.85 0.55
C ALA A 120 -9.55 -21.32 -0.46
N ALA A 121 -9.21 -22.61 -0.48
CA ALA A 121 -8.13 -23.14 -1.32
C ALA A 121 -8.30 -22.81 -2.82
N PRO A 122 -9.48 -22.96 -3.45
CA PRO A 122 -9.64 -22.61 -4.86
C PRO A 122 -9.39 -21.12 -5.16
N VAL A 123 -9.75 -20.24 -4.22
CA VAL A 123 -9.53 -18.80 -4.34
C VAL A 123 -8.03 -18.49 -4.22
N LEU A 124 -7.34 -19.13 -3.28
CA LEU A 124 -5.89 -19.01 -3.13
C LEU A 124 -5.15 -19.53 -4.36
N ASP A 125 -5.58 -20.67 -4.92
CA ASP A 125 -4.95 -21.28 -6.10
C ASP A 125 -5.11 -20.39 -7.34
N GLU A 126 -6.27 -19.78 -7.56
CA GLU A 126 -6.49 -18.82 -8.65
C GLU A 126 -5.57 -17.60 -8.51
N LEU A 127 -5.49 -17.02 -7.31
CA LEU A 127 -4.64 -15.85 -7.05
C LEU A 127 -3.16 -16.20 -7.19
N ALA A 128 -2.70 -17.29 -6.58
CA ALA A 128 -1.32 -17.76 -6.69
C ALA A 128 -0.93 -18.03 -8.15
N GLY A 129 -1.82 -18.66 -8.94
CA GLY A 129 -1.62 -18.88 -10.37
C GLY A 129 -1.46 -17.58 -11.16
N ALA A 130 -2.29 -16.57 -10.90
CA ALA A 130 -2.19 -15.26 -11.55
C ALA A 130 -0.88 -14.53 -11.19
N PHE A 131 -0.45 -14.61 -9.93
CA PHE A 131 0.86 -14.08 -9.52
C PHE A 131 2.02 -14.84 -10.18
N ALA A 132 1.90 -16.17 -10.29
CA ALA A 132 2.90 -17.03 -10.91
C ALA A 132 3.09 -16.66 -12.40
N GLU A 133 1.99 -16.50 -13.13
CA GLU A 133 2.00 -16.03 -14.52
C GLU A 133 2.62 -14.63 -14.64
N PHE A 134 2.19 -13.67 -13.81
CA PHE A 134 2.70 -12.31 -13.83
C PHE A 134 4.21 -12.23 -13.58
N PHE A 135 4.74 -13.03 -12.66
CA PHE A 135 6.17 -13.07 -12.36
C PHE A 135 6.97 -14.03 -13.25
N GLY A 136 6.31 -14.74 -14.18
CA GLY A 136 6.95 -15.74 -15.03
C GLY A 136 7.57 -16.89 -14.24
N ARG A 137 6.96 -17.28 -13.12
CA ARG A 137 7.41 -18.35 -12.21
C ARG A 137 6.40 -19.48 -12.17
N PRO A 138 6.81 -20.74 -11.97
CA PRO A 138 5.86 -21.82 -11.73
C PRO A 138 5.21 -21.65 -10.35
N ASP A 139 3.90 -21.87 -10.25
CA ASP A 139 3.23 -22.02 -8.95
C ASP A 139 3.71 -23.30 -8.26
N GLY A 140 3.91 -23.23 -6.95
CA GLY A 140 4.42 -24.30 -6.11
C GLY A 140 4.77 -23.79 -4.71
N PRO A 141 5.17 -24.69 -3.78
CA PRO A 141 5.43 -24.32 -2.39
C PRO A 141 6.50 -23.22 -2.24
N GLU A 142 7.56 -23.29 -3.03
CA GLU A 142 8.63 -22.27 -3.03
C GLU A 142 8.12 -20.90 -3.53
N PHE A 143 7.27 -20.91 -4.56
CA PHE A 143 6.68 -19.68 -5.09
C PHE A 143 5.70 -19.06 -4.10
N ARG A 144 4.85 -19.86 -3.45
CA ARG A 144 3.89 -19.37 -2.47
C ARG A 144 4.57 -18.83 -1.21
N ALA A 145 5.65 -19.46 -0.76
CA ALA A 145 6.49 -18.93 0.32
C ALA A 145 7.14 -17.58 -0.07
N TRP A 146 7.67 -17.48 -1.30
CA TRP A 146 8.19 -16.22 -1.82
C TRP A 146 7.10 -15.14 -1.95
N LEU A 147 5.89 -15.52 -2.36
CA LEU A 147 4.75 -14.61 -2.47
C LEU A 147 4.29 -14.12 -1.10
N LEU A 148 4.27 -14.99 -0.08
CA LEU A 148 4.00 -14.60 1.29
C LEU A 148 5.03 -13.58 1.79
N GLU A 149 6.33 -13.87 1.61
CA GLU A 149 7.39 -12.94 1.98
C GLU A 149 7.23 -11.59 1.25
N ARG A 150 6.83 -11.61 -0.02
CA ARG A 150 6.50 -10.40 -0.79
C ARG A 150 5.35 -9.61 -0.16
N MET A 151 4.26 -10.27 0.22
CA MET A 151 3.10 -9.60 0.81
C MET A 151 3.42 -9.02 2.19
N GLU A 152 4.12 -9.77 3.03
CA GLU A 152 4.50 -9.33 4.39
C GLU A 152 5.50 -8.16 4.37
N ASN A 153 6.39 -8.11 3.38
CA ASN A 153 7.40 -7.08 3.28
C ASN A 153 6.99 -5.88 2.42
N GLY A 154 6.06 -6.08 1.48
CA GLY A 154 5.64 -5.07 0.50
C GLY A 154 4.36 -4.34 0.85
N ASN A 155 3.54 -4.85 1.78
CA ASN A 155 2.18 -4.35 2.00
C ASN A 155 1.89 -4.00 3.47
N ASP A 156 2.52 -2.94 3.98
CA ASP A 156 2.18 -2.39 5.30
C ASP A 156 0.73 -1.82 5.28
N PRO A 157 -0.19 -2.31 6.12
CA PRO A 157 -1.57 -1.80 6.18
C PRO A 157 -1.65 -0.29 6.44
N ARG A 158 -0.63 0.29 7.07
CA ARG A 158 -0.55 1.74 7.32
C ARG A 158 -0.34 2.55 6.03
N TYR A 159 0.12 1.93 4.94
CA TYR A 159 0.27 2.59 3.66
C TYR A 159 -1.08 2.95 3.04
N GLU A 160 -2.06 2.06 3.17
CA GLU A 160 -3.44 2.35 2.80
C GLU A 160 -3.98 3.53 3.61
N ARG A 161 -3.75 3.52 4.94
CA ARG A 161 -4.18 4.62 5.81
C ARG A 161 -3.55 5.95 5.41
N TYR A 162 -2.27 5.97 5.06
CA TYR A 162 -1.59 7.15 4.53
C TYR A 162 -2.31 7.75 3.31
N TRP A 163 -2.70 6.91 2.34
CA TRP A 163 -3.44 7.38 1.16
C TRP A 163 -4.87 7.83 1.46
N GLN A 164 -5.55 7.16 2.40
CA GLN A 164 -6.87 7.59 2.87
C GLN A 164 -6.81 8.97 3.53
N LEU A 165 -5.78 9.22 4.36
CA LEU A 165 -5.59 10.51 5.02
C LEU A 165 -5.30 11.63 4.00
N ILE A 166 -4.45 11.37 3.01
CA ILE A 166 -4.21 12.32 1.90
C ILE A 166 -5.52 12.62 1.15
N GLY A 167 -6.27 11.59 0.79
CA GLY A 167 -7.55 11.76 0.10
C GLY A 167 -8.55 12.58 0.91
N GLN A 168 -8.65 12.31 2.22
CA GLN A 168 -9.51 13.06 3.12
C GLN A 168 -9.09 14.52 3.25
N ILE A 169 -7.79 14.80 3.40
CA ILE A 169 -7.25 16.17 3.48
C ILE A 169 -7.58 16.94 2.19
N ASN A 170 -7.32 16.32 1.03
CA ASN A 170 -7.48 16.92 -0.29
C ASN A 170 -8.93 16.91 -0.80
N GLY A 171 -9.88 16.33 -0.05
CA GLY A 171 -11.29 16.22 -0.46
C GLY A 171 -11.53 15.29 -1.64
N TRP A 172 -10.66 14.30 -1.85
CA TRP A 172 -10.81 13.30 -2.90
C TRP A 172 -11.86 12.25 -2.53
N PRO A 173 -12.50 11.59 -3.52
CA PRO A 173 -13.37 10.45 -3.26
C PRO A 173 -12.64 9.35 -2.48
N ALA A 174 -13.36 8.69 -1.57
CA ALA A 174 -12.81 7.56 -0.81
C ALA A 174 -12.36 6.47 -1.79
N GLN A 175 -11.09 6.09 -1.68
CA GLN A 175 -10.54 4.99 -2.46
C GLN A 175 -11.02 3.64 -1.87
N PRO A 176 -11.21 2.60 -2.70
CA PRO A 176 -11.55 1.27 -2.22
C PRO A 176 -10.50 0.76 -1.24
N ALA A 177 -10.96 0.11 -0.17
CA ALA A 177 -10.05 -0.43 0.82
C ALA A 177 -9.33 -1.68 0.28
N LEU A 178 -8.01 -1.62 0.17
CA LEU A 178 -7.18 -2.71 -0.34
C LEU A 178 -6.78 -3.68 0.79
N GLY A 179 -6.58 -3.16 2.00
CA GLY A 179 -6.04 -3.89 3.15
C GLY A 179 -6.81 -5.16 3.50
N PRO A 180 -8.16 -5.17 3.53
CA PRO A 180 -8.91 -6.38 3.84
C PRO A 180 -8.64 -7.52 2.85
N ALA A 181 -8.68 -7.22 1.55
CA ALA A 181 -8.48 -8.22 0.49
C ALA A 181 -7.06 -8.79 0.48
N PHE A 182 -6.05 -7.93 0.58
CA PHE A 182 -4.65 -8.36 0.66
C PHE A 182 -4.31 -9.03 1.99
N GLY A 183 -4.96 -8.63 3.09
CA GLY A 183 -4.87 -9.30 4.38
C GLY A 183 -5.43 -10.72 4.31
N TRP A 184 -6.59 -10.90 3.68
CA TRP A 184 -7.17 -12.22 3.44
C TRP A 184 -6.23 -13.12 2.62
N LEU A 185 -5.64 -12.60 1.53
CA LEU A 185 -4.66 -13.33 0.73
C LEU A 185 -3.42 -13.72 1.55
N THR A 186 -2.87 -12.79 2.34
CA THR A 186 -1.71 -13.04 3.20
C THR A 186 -1.98 -14.16 4.20
N GLU A 187 -3.13 -14.13 4.87
CA GLU A 187 -3.52 -15.19 5.81
C GLU A 187 -3.77 -16.53 5.12
N ALA A 188 -4.34 -16.53 3.92
CA ALA A 188 -4.54 -17.74 3.14
C ALA A 188 -3.20 -18.36 2.71
N LEU A 189 -2.25 -17.55 2.26
CA LEU A 189 -0.87 -17.97 1.95
C LEU A 189 -0.11 -18.51 3.16
N ARG A 190 -0.40 -18.02 4.37
CA ARG A 190 0.24 -18.50 5.60
C ARG A 190 -0.28 -19.88 6.02
N ALA A 191 -1.51 -20.21 5.67
CA ALA A 191 -2.17 -21.45 6.09
C ALA A 191 -2.06 -22.61 5.08
N GLY A 192 -1.75 -22.32 3.81
CA GLY A 192 -1.57 -23.30 2.74
C GLY A 192 -0.12 -23.66 2.50
#